data_AF-A0A6B0WHS8-F1
#
_entry.id   AF-A0A6B0WHS8-F1
#
_cell.length_a   1.000
_cell.length_b   1.000
_cell.length_c   1.000
_cell.angle_alpha   90.00
_cell.angle_beta   90.00
_cell.angle_gamma   90.00
#
_symmetry.space_group_name_H-M   'P 1'
#
loop_
_entity.id
_entity.type
_entity.pdbx_description
1 polymer ?
#
loop_
_entity_poly.entity_id
_entity_poly.type
_entity_poly.pdbx_seq_one_letter_code
_entity_poly.pdbx_strand_id
1 'polypeptide(L)'
;MTSHPMFMIRRGRYKYIHCDADPPLLYDVVADPAERTNLADDPGFSSLAAAFAAEAAQRWDSTEIRQRVLHSQRSRRVLHAAIESDTSLSWDYSPVRDAANQYVRNHMDWAEAGPRSRFPRLP
;
A
#
# COMPACT_ATOMS: atom_id res chain seq x y z
N MET A 1 10.01 6.80 13.87
CA MET A 1 8.81 5.92 13.88
C MET A 1 7.59 6.81 13.72
N THR A 2 6.68 6.50 12.79
CA THR A 2 5.41 7.22 12.64
C THR A 2 4.53 6.94 13.86
N SER A 3 4.39 7.92 14.74
CA SER A 3 3.62 7.80 15.99
C SER A 3 2.12 7.96 15.78
N HIS A 4 1.70 8.57 14.67
CA HIS A 4 0.31 8.91 14.37
C HIS A 4 -0.06 8.52 12.92
N PRO A 5 -1.33 8.19 12.64
CA PRO A 5 -1.85 8.10 11.29
C PRO A 5 -1.77 9.46 10.58
N MET A 6 -1.56 9.42 9.26
CA MET A 6 -1.62 10.60 8.40
C MET A 6 -2.71 10.39 7.35
N PHE A 7 -3.47 11.45 7.07
CA PHE A 7 -4.55 11.43 6.09
C PHE A 7 -4.29 12.47 5.02
N MET A 8 -4.77 12.22 3.80
CA MET A 8 -4.63 13.14 2.68
C MET A 8 -5.95 13.25 1.93
N ILE A 9 -6.38 14.48 1.67
CA ILE A 9 -7.52 14.80 0.81
C ILE A 9 -6.98 15.49 -0.43
N ARG A 10 -7.27 14.93 -1.61
CA ARG A 10 -7.01 15.56 -2.90
C ARG A 10 -8.33 16.00 -3.52
N ARG A 11 -8.48 17.30 -3.81
CA ARG A 11 -9.66 17.87 -4.49
C ARG A 11 -9.26 18.94 -5.50
N GLY A 12 -9.59 18.71 -6.77
CA GLY A 12 -9.33 19.68 -7.84
C GLY A 12 -7.84 19.96 -7.99
N ARG A 13 -7.38 21.18 -7.65
CA ARG A 13 -5.96 21.56 -7.62
C ARG A 13 -5.32 21.53 -6.23
N TYR A 14 -6.11 21.31 -5.18
CA TYR A 14 -5.63 21.34 -3.80
C TYR A 14 -5.37 19.95 -3.23
N LYS A 15 -4.31 19.84 -2.44
CA LYS A 15 -3.94 18.67 -1.65
C LYS A 15 -3.80 19.12 -0.20
N TYR A 16 -4.54 18.48 0.70
CA TYR A 16 -4.49 18.73 2.13
C TYR A 16 -3.99 17.48 2.86
N ILE A 17 -3.10 17.64 3.83
CA ILE A 17 -2.55 16.57 4.65
C ILE A 17 -2.80 16.90 6.13
N HIS A 18 -3.32 15.92 6.87
CA HIS A 18 -3.60 16.01 8.30
C HIS A 18 -2.85 14.93 9.08
N CYS A 19 -2.26 15.34 10.20
CA CYS A 19 -1.68 14.47 11.22
C CYS A 19 -1.91 15.14 12.58
N ASP A 20 -2.40 14.43 13.58
CA ASP A 20 -2.67 15.07 14.89
C ASP A 20 -1.41 15.57 15.60
N ALA A 21 -0.23 15.06 15.23
CA ALA A 21 1.04 15.43 15.84
C ALA A 21 1.78 16.55 15.11
N ASP A 22 1.37 16.89 13.88
CA ASP A 22 2.10 17.81 13.01
C ASP A 22 1.17 18.93 12.50
N PRO A 23 1.71 20.12 12.17
CA PRO A 23 0.92 21.15 11.52
C PRO A 23 0.28 20.66 10.20
N PRO A 24 -0.93 21.13 9.86
CA PRO A 24 -1.56 20.77 8.59
C PRO A 24 -0.76 21.30 7.40
N LEU A 25 -0.82 20.57 6.29
CA LEU A 25 -0.21 20.99 5.04
C LEU A 25 -1.28 21.17 3.97
N LEU A 26 -1.26 22.30 3.27
CA LEU A 26 -2.15 22.59 2.14
C LEU A 26 -1.31 23.08 0.97
N TYR A 27 -1.48 22.43 -0.19
CA TYR A 27 -0.76 22.79 -1.41
C TYR A 27 -1.72 22.97 -2.59
N ASP A 28 -1.43 23.96 -3.43
CA ASP A 28 -1.96 24.04 -4.78
C ASP A 28 -0.99 23.31 -5.72
N VAL A 29 -1.26 22.03 -6.01
CA VAL A 29 -0.33 21.19 -6.78
C VAL A 29 -0.31 21.50 -8.27
N VAL A 30 -1.16 22.42 -8.75
CA VAL A 30 -1.11 22.91 -10.13
C VAL A 30 -0.19 24.13 -10.23
N ALA A 31 -0.31 25.07 -9.29
CA ALA A 31 0.57 26.24 -9.24
C ALA A 31 1.96 25.90 -8.68
N ASP A 32 2.02 24.95 -7.74
CA ASP A 32 3.24 24.47 -7.08
C ASP A 32 3.30 22.94 -7.12
N PRO A 33 3.67 22.34 -8.27
CA PRO A 33 3.76 20.88 -8.42
C PRO A 33 4.82 20.22 -7.52
N ALA A 34 5.75 21.02 -6.98
CA ALA A 34 6.81 20.56 -6.10
C ALA A 34 6.46 20.72 -4.61
N GLU A 35 5.27 21.22 -4.27
CA GLU A 35 4.77 21.35 -2.89
C GLU A 35 5.75 22.09 -1.97
N ARG A 36 6.36 23.16 -2.48
CA ARG A 36 7.36 23.98 -1.78
C ARG A 36 6.73 25.01 -0.85
N THR A 37 5.49 25.44 -1.12
CA THR A 37 4.82 26.49 -0.37
C THR A 37 3.58 25.93 0.34
N ASN A 38 3.67 25.77 1.66
CA ASN A 38 2.52 25.40 2.48
C ASN A 38 1.58 26.60 2.63
N LEU A 39 0.35 26.44 2.18
CA LEU A 39 -0.73 27.44 2.21
C LEU A 39 -1.62 27.29 3.45
N ALA A 40 -1.37 26.32 4.34
CA ALA A 40 -2.26 26.03 5.47
C ALA A 40 -2.39 27.20 6.46
N ASP A 41 -1.30 27.94 6.66
CA ASP A 41 -1.25 29.12 7.55
C ASP A 41 -1.44 30.45 6.79
N ASP A 42 -1.66 30.41 5.48
CA ASP A 42 -1.91 31.61 4.67
C ASP A 42 -3.33 32.14 4.95
N PRO A 43 -3.50 33.40 5.42
CA PRO A 43 -4.82 33.98 5.69
C PRO A 43 -5.78 33.91 4.50
N GLY A 44 -5.28 33.99 3.27
CA GLY A 44 -6.06 33.89 2.04
C GLY A 44 -6.66 32.50 1.79
N PHE A 45 -6.11 31.46 2.41
CA PHE A 45 -6.55 30.07 2.29
C PHE A 45 -7.16 29.50 3.59
N SER A 46 -7.28 30.32 4.64
CA SER A 46 -7.80 29.92 5.95
C SER A 46 -9.17 29.20 5.89
N SER A 47 -10.10 29.70 5.07
CA SER A 47 -11.43 29.09 4.90
C SER A 47 -11.35 27.71 4.23
N LEU A 48 -10.47 27.56 3.24
CA LEU A 48 -10.25 26.30 2.53
C LEU A 48 -9.55 25.27 3.43
N ALA A 49 -8.52 25.69 4.17
CA ALA A 49 -7.84 24.84 5.14
C ALA A 49 -8.80 24.36 6.24
N ALA A 50 -9.63 25.24 6.77
CA ALA A 50 -10.65 24.89 7.76
C ALA A 50 -11.70 23.91 7.21
N ALA A 51 -12.14 24.08 5.96
CA ALA A 51 -13.07 23.15 5.32
C ALA A 51 -12.47 21.74 5.16
N PHE A 52 -11.21 21.64 4.76
CA PHE A 52 -10.52 20.34 4.70
C PHE A 52 -10.28 19.74 6.09
N ALA A 53 -9.94 20.54 7.10
CA ALA A 53 -9.78 20.08 8.47
C ALA A 53 -11.08 19.48 9.01
N ALA A 54 -12.21 20.16 8.79
CA ALA A 54 -13.53 19.68 9.17
C ALA A 54 -13.90 18.37 8.46
N GLU A 55 -13.62 18.28 7.15
CA GLU A 55 -13.85 17.05 6.38
C GLU A 55 -12.97 15.90 6.87
N ALA A 56 -11.70 16.15 7.17
CA ALA A 56 -10.79 15.14 7.70
C ALA A 56 -11.30 14.60 9.04
N ALA A 57 -11.69 15.49 9.96
CA ALA A 57 -12.27 15.12 11.25
C ALA A 57 -13.60 14.35 11.12
N GLN A 58 -14.41 14.64 10.09
CA GLN A 58 -15.65 13.93 9.82
C GLN A 58 -15.40 12.52 9.25
N ARG A 59 -14.41 12.36 8.38
CA ARG A 59 -14.14 11.10 7.68
C ARG A 59 -13.36 10.10 8.51
N TRP A 60 -12.45 10.57 9.36
CA TRP A 60 -11.52 9.72 10.08
C TRP A 60 -11.50 10.06 11.56
N ASP A 61 -11.88 9.07 12.39
CA ASP A 61 -11.53 9.08 13.80
C ASP A 61 -10.04 8.69 13.94
N SER A 62 -9.18 9.71 13.94
CA SER A 62 -7.73 9.54 14.06
C SER A 62 -7.34 8.81 15.35
N THR A 63 -8.06 9.03 16.45
CA THR A 63 -7.77 8.40 17.73
C THR A 63 -8.08 6.91 17.68
N GLU A 64 -9.26 6.54 17.18
CA GLU A 64 -9.66 5.14 17.03
C GLU A 64 -8.71 4.40 16.08
N ILE A 65 -8.39 5.01 14.92
CA ILE A 65 -7.46 4.43 13.95
C ILE A 65 -6.08 4.23 14.58
N ARG A 66 -5.57 5.21 15.33
CA ARG A 66 -4.29 5.08 16.04
C ARG A 66 -4.30 3.91 17.01
N GLN A 67 -5.37 3.73 17.80
CA GLN A 67 -5.47 2.60 18.72
C GLN A 67 -5.48 1.26 18.00
N ARG A 68 -6.22 1.16 16.88
CA ARG A 68 -6.25 -0.05 16.05
C ARG A 68 -4.88 -0.39 15.47
N VAL A 69 -4.14 0.62 14.98
CA VAL A 69 -2.78 0.44 14.48
C VAL A 69 -1.84 -0.03 15.61
N LEU A 70 -1.88 0.60 16.77
CA LEU A 70 -1.05 0.21 17.92
C LEU A 70 -1.35 -1.20 18.41
N HIS A 71 -2.63 -1.57 18.48
CA HIS A 71 -3.04 -2.94 18.81
C HIS A 71 -2.48 -3.93 17.78
N SER A 72 -2.66 -3.65 16.49
CA SER A 72 -2.16 -4.48 15.40
C SER A 72 -0.63 -4.65 15.42
N GLN A 73 0.10 -3.59 15.74
CA GLN A 73 1.56 -3.63 15.92
C GLN A 73 1.96 -4.51 17.11
N ARG A 74 1.28 -4.38 18.26
CA ARG A 74 1.55 -5.20 19.45
C ARG A 74 1.31 -6.68 19.17
N SER A 75 0.18 -7.02 18.55
CA SER A 75 -0.15 -8.40 18.21
C SER A 75 0.86 -9.02 17.24
N ARG A 76 1.29 -8.28 16.21
CA ARG A 76 2.32 -8.76 15.27
C ARG A 76 3.68 -8.96 15.93
N ARG A 77 4.10 -8.09 16.86
CA ARG A 77 5.38 -8.28 17.57
C ARG A 77 5.41 -9.57 18.37
N VAL A 78 4.31 -9.90 19.06
CA VAL A 78 4.20 -11.15 19.81
C VAL A 78 4.27 -12.36 18.88
N LEU A 79 3.49 -12.35 17.80
CA LEU A 79 3.49 -13.45 16.83
C LEU A 79 4.84 -13.61 16.14
N HIS A 80 5.47 -12.49 15.74
CA HIS A 80 6.78 -12.51 15.09
C HIS A 80 7.86 -13.12 16.00
N ALA A 81 7.90 -12.72 17.28
CA ALA A 81 8.85 -13.30 18.24
C ALA A 81 8.63 -14.80 18.44
N ALA A 82 7.38 -15.29 18.35
CA ALA A 82 7.09 -16.71 18.37
C ALA A 82 7.55 -17.43 17.08
N ILE A 83 7.29 -16.84 15.91
CA ILE A 83 7.70 -17.42 14.61
C ILE A 83 9.21 -17.44 14.45
N GLU A 84 9.94 -16.39 14.88
CA GLU A 84 11.41 -16.36 14.79
C GLU A 84 12.09 -17.48 15.58
N SER A 85 11.42 -18.05 16.59
CA SER A 85 11.92 -19.21 17.33
C SER A 85 11.84 -20.53 16.55
N ASP A 86 11.07 -20.56 15.46
CA ASP A 86 10.87 -21.72 14.59
C ASP A 86 11.33 -21.40 13.16
N THR A 87 12.48 -21.94 12.78
CA THR A 87 13.11 -21.68 11.46
C THR A 87 12.41 -22.38 10.29
N SER A 88 11.35 -23.16 10.52
CA SER A 88 10.70 -23.98 9.49
C SER A 88 9.53 -23.30 8.76
N LEU A 89 9.06 -22.15 9.25
CA LEU A 89 7.89 -21.45 8.71
C LEU A 89 8.29 -20.36 7.70
N SER A 90 8.02 -20.59 6.41
CA SER A 90 8.07 -19.54 5.38
C SER A 90 6.66 -19.21 4.86
N TRP A 91 6.41 -17.92 4.64
CA TRP A 91 5.20 -17.42 3.96
C TRP A 91 5.43 -17.13 2.47
N ASP A 92 6.63 -17.44 1.96
CA ASP A 92 6.94 -17.25 0.55
C ASP A 92 6.12 -18.21 -0.29
N TYR A 93 5.42 -17.66 -1.28
CA TYR A 93 4.69 -18.47 -2.23
C TYR A 93 5.68 -19.29 -3.07
N SER A 94 5.62 -20.61 -2.90
CA SER A 94 6.35 -21.57 -3.74
C SER A 94 5.42 -22.08 -4.85
N PRO A 95 5.59 -21.64 -6.11
CA PRO A 95 4.73 -22.10 -7.20
C PRO A 95 4.92 -23.61 -7.40
N VAL A 96 3.81 -24.33 -7.45
CA VAL A 96 3.83 -25.77 -7.76
C VAL A 96 4.32 -25.92 -9.20
N ARG A 97 5.46 -26.60 -9.36
CA ARG A 97 6.04 -26.89 -10.67
C ARG A 97 6.24 -28.39 -10.79
N ASP A 98 5.44 -29.01 -11.64
CA ASP A 98 5.58 -30.42 -11.97
C ASP A 98 6.73 -30.61 -12.96
N ALA A 99 7.96 -30.54 -12.46
CA ALA A 99 9.15 -30.74 -13.27
C ALA A 99 9.21 -32.15 -13.88
N ALA A 100 8.54 -33.13 -13.27
CA ALA A 100 8.48 -34.50 -13.78
C ALA A 100 7.66 -34.58 -15.07
N ASN A 101 6.63 -33.74 -15.24
CA ASN A 101 5.80 -33.67 -16.45
C ASN A 101 6.00 -32.39 -17.29
N GLN A 102 6.96 -31.54 -16.93
CA GLN A 102 7.27 -30.35 -17.72
C GLN A 102 8.15 -30.71 -18.93
N TYR A 103 7.88 -30.15 -20.11
CA TYR A 103 8.60 -30.48 -21.36
C TYR A 103 8.45 -31.95 -21.78
N VAL A 104 9.18 -32.36 -22.82
CA VAL A 104 9.21 -33.75 -23.28
C VAL A 104 9.92 -34.62 -22.24
N ARG A 105 9.33 -35.78 -21.96
CA ARG A 105 9.80 -36.78 -20.99
C ARG A 105 9.71 -38.16 -21.62
N ASN A 106 10.48 -39.13 -21.10
CA ASN A 106 10.56 -40.48 -21.69
C ASN A 106 9.23 -41.23 -21.68
N HIS A 107 8.28 -40.86 -20.80
CA HIS A 107 6.93 -41.44 -20.74
C HIS A 107 5.92 -40.73 -21.65
N MET A 108 6.36 -39.77 -22.49
CA MET A 108 5.52 -39.03 -23.42
C MET A 108 5.89 -39.35 -24.87
N ASP A 109 4.91 -39.30 -25.77
CA ASP A 109 5.18 -39.33 -27.20
C ASP A 109 5.74 -37.97 -27.66
N TRP A 110 6.96 -38.00 -28.19
CA TRP A 110 7.65 -36.82 -28.71
C TRP A 110 6.91 -36.18 -29.89
N ALA A 111 6.20 -36.99 -30.70
CA ALA A 111 5.47 -36.53 -31.87
C ALA A 111 4.22 -35.71 -31.48
N GLU A 112 3.66 -35.93 -30.30
CA GLU A 112 2.48 -35.23 -29.81
C GLU A 112 2.81 -34.03 -28.90
N ALA A 113 3.83 -34.17 -28.05
CA ALA A 113 4.19 -33.15 -27.05
C ALA A 113 4.74 -31.85 -27.66
N GLY A 114 5.51 -31.95 -28.75
CA GLY A 114 6.05 -30.81 -29.48
C GLY A 114 4.96 -29.92 -30.10
N PRO A 115 4.06 -30.48 -30.96
CA PRO A 115 2.96 -29.71 -31.54
C PRO A 115 1.99 -29.11 -30.50
N ARG A 116 1.77 -29.80 -29.37
CA ARG A 116 0.90 -29.30 -28.28
C ARG A 116 1.42 -28.03 -27.59
N SER A 117 2.73 -27.91 -27.45
CA SER A 117 3.39 -26.80 -26.76
C SER A 117 3.77 -25.64 -27.70
N ARG A 118 3.62 -25.84 -29.01
CA ARG A 118 3.94 -24.86 -30.04
C ARG A 118 2.78 -23.88 -30.27
N PHE A 119 3.10 -22.59 -30.27
CA PHE A 119 2.18 -21.52 -30.69
C PHE A 119 2.93 -20.47 -31.53
N PRO A 120 2.40 -20.03 -32.69
CA PRO A 120 1.20 -20.54 -33.37
C PRO A 120 1.43 -21.96 -33.94
N ARG A 121 0.33 -22.69 -34.17
CA ARG A 121 0.37 -24.03 -34.77
C ARG A 121 0.86 -23.93 -36.22
N LEU A 122 1.53 -24.99 -36.70
CA LEU A 122 1.84 -25.12 -38.13
C LEU A 122 0.53 -25.24 -38.92
N PRO A 123 0.45 -24.65 -40.13
CA PRO A 123 -0.68 -24.83 -41.03
C PRO A 123 -0.81 -26.28 -41.50
#